data_AF-A0A099XYS0-F1
#
_entry.id   AF-A0A099XYS0-F1
#
_cell.length_a   1.000
_cell.length_b   1.000
_cell.length_c   1.000
_cell.angle_alpha   90.00
_cell.angle_beta   90.00
_cell.angle_gamma   90.00
#
_symmetry.space_group_name_H-M   'P 1'
#
loop_
_entity.id
_entity.type
_entity.pdbx_description
1 polymer ?
#
loop_
_entity_poly.entity_id
_entity_poly.type
_entity_poly.pdbx_seq_one_letter_code
_entity_poly.pdbx_strand_id
1 'polypeptide(L)'
;MKAIPKLQVPAIQIPQDQYAHKGALTEWWWHIGTLTEKMKETPDIKGFKPRQFGFEVNAANMYGIGLMQISIADVSKKKHHQSYEIIENCPASWAESDPSKPWSVKLPSSLNTIVPNTSISMSAPQSDPTNMNVIANFLDDNNVKCTINIKVNQVGPPLLVWGTGIRDIYPKEQNPIKQNNYYYSLTNLKASGTITIDGETIEVEGTTWMDHEYGAFPPSAKWILQDVQLDNGIQLTNSAPGDKVLTVGQPIVGNATVLLKDGTSIYIPSVVTPLSPKSYDGVDYFMEFELTINNEEYGIDTGLTIKALMDNQVFTNPNSAPIYEGIASCSGSYNGKPVKGDAWIEQNITKAASLSSYTGYYALEGAEPGAFLSIDTNQTGTVLESTGAEKVGVVLESAVTISYSMDGKKSVSHVFDHTYSFKYNTLIFPNGDKITFNRDFNNGTLINVSGNIAGKSITGSTPFNPVPLVNFAGNYHQFGSSNDGDIILSISEKGEVLYAFSTPGVLIEVQSYTYNPAMYVLKFNSPSPDSKPYTLMLGTAGPLGLACSIIGSGAPTYVFSCNESTQSV
;
A
#
# COMPACT_ATOMS: atom_id res chain seq x y z
N MET A 1 -17.36 -33.33 -32.74
CA MET A 1 -17.87 -32.52 -31.63
C MET A 1 -17.18 -33.01 -30.38
N LYS A 2 -16.26 -32.22 -29.80
CA LYS A 2 -15.74 -32.53 -28.46
C LYS A 2 -16.90 -32.37 -27.48
N ALA A 3 -17.03 -33.32 -26.55
CA ALA A 3 -18.05 -33.26 -25.52
C ALA A 3 -17.91 -31.94 -24.75
N ILE A 4 -18.96 -31.13 -24.74
CA ILE A 4 -19.05 -29.95 -23.86
C ILE A 4 -18.87 -30.49 -22.43
N PRO A 5 -17.92 -29.98 -21.63
CA PRO A 5 -17.79 -30.38 -20.23
C PRO A 5 -19.15 -30.27 -19.55
N LYS A 6 -19.49 -31.22 -18.68
CA LYS A 6 -20.72 -31.15 -17.87
C LYS A 6 -20.80 -29.74 -17.26
N LEU A 7 -21.86 -28.97 -17.56
CA LEU A 7 -22.11 -27.69 -16.91
C LEU A 7 -21.93 -27.90 -15.40
N GLN A 8 -20.91 -27.27 -14.82
CA GLN A 8 -20.77 -27.24 -13.38
C GLN A 8 -21.96 -26.46 -12.83
N VAL A 9 -22.68 -27.07 -11.90
CA VAL A 9 -23.83 -26.42 -11.25
C VAL A 9 -23.27 -25.27 -10.40
N PRO A 10 -23.74 -24.02 -10.59
CA PRO A 10 -23.35 -22.89 -9.76
C PRO A 10 -23.55 -23.22 -8.28
N ALA A 11 -22.53 -22.95 -7.45
CA ALA A 11 -22.68 -23.05 -6.00
C ALA A 11 -23.48 -21.89 -5.43
N ILE A 12 -23.47 -20.75 -6.14
CA ILE A 12 -24.08 -19.49 -5.75
C ILE A 12 -25.41 -19.29 -6.48
N GLN A 13 -26.42 -18.82 -5.75
CA GLN A 13 -27.80 -18.61 -6.15
C GLN A 13 -28.20 -17.16 -5.90
N ILE A 14 -28.19 -16.32 -6.94
CA ILE A 14 -28.67 -14.94 -6.84
C ILE A 14 -30.19 -14.91 -7.09
N PRO A 15 -30.98 -14.17 -6.26
CA PRO A 15 -30.54 -13.20 -5.27
C PRO A 15 -30.42 -13.73 -3.83
N GLN A 16 -30.58 -15.02 -3.59
CA GLN A 16 -30.57 -15.61 -2.24
C GLN A 16 -29.23 -15.40 -1.52
N ASP A 17 -28.12 -15.61 -2.22
CA ASP A 17 -26.76 -15.47 -1.68
C ASP A 17 -26.26 -14.02 -1.73
N GLN A 18 -27.14 -13.06 -2.05
CA GLN A 18 -26.88 -11.65 -1.75
C GLN A 18 -27.02 -11.37 -0.25
N TYR A 19 -27.82 -12.16 0.49
CA TYR A 19 -28.00 -12.01 1.93
C TYR A 19 -26.81 -12.55 2.72
N ALA A 20 -26.67 -12.13 3.98
CA ALA A 20 -25.58 -12.54 4.84
C ALA A 20 -25.64 -14.01 5.23
N HIS A 21 -24.47 -14.65 5.33
CA HIS A 21 -24.34 -16.08 5.52
C HIS A 21 -24.06 -16.43 6.98
N LYS A 22 -25.09 -16.92 7.69
CA LYS A 22 -24.96 -17.30 9.10
C LYS A 22 -23.86 -18.34 9.30
N GLY A 23 -22.90 -18.01 10.17
CA GLY A 23 -21.79 -18.89 10.52
C GLY A 23 -20.57 -18.80 9.60
N ALA A 24 -20.61 -17.94 8.56
CA ALA A 24 -19.40 -17.53 7.86
C ALA A 24 -18.44 -16.84 8.84
N LEU A 25 -17.16 -17.21 8.76
CA LEU A 25 -16.13 -16.61 9.62
C LEU A 25 -15.69 -15.26 9.07
N THR A 26 -15.66 -15.13 7.75
CA THR A 26 -15.42 -13.88 7.06
C THR A 26 -16.47 -13.69 5.98
N GLU A 27 -16.93 -12.47 5.81
CA GLU A 27 -17.86 -12.07 4.75
C GLU A 27 -17.72 -10.59 4.45
N TRP A 28 -17.78 -10.20 3.17
CA TRP A 28 -17.77 -8.79 2.77
C TRP A 28 -18.64 -8.48 1.56
N TRP A 29 -19.02 -7.21 1.48
CA TRP A 29 -19.49 -6.55 0.27
C TRP A 29 -18.51 -5.44 -0.07
N TRP A 30 -17.82 -5.62 -1.20
CA TRP A 30 -16.78 -4.73 -1.67
C TRP A 30 -17.22 -4.07 -2.97
N HIS A 31 -17.61 -2.81 -2.90
CA HIS A 31 -17.98 -2.02 -4.08
C HIS A 31 -16.79 -1.21 -4.55
N ILE A 32 -16.49 -1.31 -5.85
CA ILE A 32 -15.52 -0.44 -6.54
C ILE A 32 -16.14 0.10 -7.82
N GLY A 33 -15.66 1.23 -8.32
CA GLY A 33 -16.17 1.72 -9.59
C GLY A 33 -15.56 3.00 -10.11
N THR A 34 -15.95 3.31 -11.34
CA THR A 34 -15.61 4.54 -12.05
C THR A 34 -16.88 5.36 -12.21
N LEU A 35 -16.88 6.54 -11.62
CA LEU A 35 -17.98 7.49 -11.67
C LEU A 35 -17.52 8.75 -12.40
N THR A 36 -18.36 9.27 -13.27
CA THR A 36 -18.10 10.51 -14.01
C THR A 36 -19.16 11.54 -13.65
N GLU A 37 -18.74 12.78 -13.51
CA GLU A 37 -19.63 13.92 -13.34
C GLU A 37 -20.67 13.96 -14.45
N LYS A 38 -21.95 14.02 -14.06
CA LYS A 38 -23.06 14.09 -14.99
C LYS A 38 -23.11 15.47 -15.62
N MET A 39 -23.02 15.51 -16.94
CA MET A 39 -23.22 16.74 -17.69
C MET A 39 -24.70 17.14 -17.61
N LYS A 40 -24.99 18.33 -17.06
CA LYS A 40 -26.33 18.93 -17.23
C LYS A 40 -26.54 19.20 -18.72
N GLU A 41 -27.72 18.89 -19.24
CA GLU A 41 -28.09 19.12 -20.64
C GLU A 41 -27.94 20.62 -21.00
N THR A 42 -26.75 21.07 -21.47
CA THR A 42 -26.50 22.25 -22.34
C THR A 42 -24.99 22.52 -22.56
N PRO A 43 -24.65 23.25 -23.64
CA PRO A 43 -23.98 22.73 -24.83
C PRO A 43 -22.48 22.41 -24.60
N ASP A 44 -21.90 21.61 -25.49
CA ASP A 44 -20.46 21.32 -25.60
C ASP A 44 -19.57 22.55 -25.32
N ILE A 45 -19.19 22.74 -24.06
CA ILE A 45 -18.16 23.71 -23.69
C ILE A 45 -16.85 23.09 -24.17
N LYS A 46 -16.39 23.57 -25.33
CA LYS A 46 -15.19 23.09 -25.99
C LYS A 46 -14.00 23.15 -25.01
N GLY A 47 -13.54 21.99 -24.54
CA GLY A 47 -12.43 21.86 -23.60
C GLY A 47 -12.81 21.51 -22.16
N PHE A 48 -14.10 21.49 -21.78
CA PHE A 48 -14.53 20.95 -20.50
C PHE A 48 -14.39 19.42 -20.50
N LYS A 49 -13.73 18.87 -19.48
CA LYS A 49 -13.66 17.44 -19.23
C LYS A 49 -14.41 17.16 -17.94
N PRO A 50 -15.45 16.31 -17.95
CA PRO A 50 -16.15 15.91 -16.74
C PRO A 50 -15.17 15.38 -15.70
N ARG A 51 -15.38 15.72 -14.43
CA ARG A 51 -14.57 15.18 -13.34
C ARG A 51 -14.81 13.68 -13.22
N GLN A 52 -13.74 12.91 -13.07
CA GLN A 52 -13.78 11.45 -12.94
C GLN A 52 -13.33 11.04 -11.54
N PHE A 53 -14.01 10.05 -11.00
CA PHE A 53 -13.79 9.54 -9.66
C PHE A 53 -13.67 8.02 -9.68
N GLY A 54 -12.63 7.50 -9.03
CA GLY A 54 -12.65 6.16 -8.48
C GLY A 54 -13.31 6.18 -7.12
N PHE A 55 -13.98 5.10 -6.72
CA PHE A 55 -14.43 4.94 -5.34
C PHE A 55 -14.32 3.50 -4.89
N GLU A 56 -14.28 3.35 -3.57
CA GLU A 56 -14.36 2.08 -2.88
C GLU A 56 -15.29 2.18 -1.67
N VAL A 57 -16.09 1.14 -1.44
CA VAL A 57 -16.86 0.91 -0.20
C VAL A 57 -16.80 -0.57 0.14
N ASN A 58 -15.94 -0.95 1.09
CA ASN A 58 -15.85 -2.29 1.67
C ASN A 58 -16.53 -2.31 3.05
N ALA A 59 -17.56 -3.15 3.19
CA ALA A 59 -18.13 -3.50 4.48
C ALA A 59 -17.92 -4.98 4.74
N ALA A 60 -17.14 -5.31 5.78
CA ALA A 60 -16.80 -6.68 6.10
C ALA A 60 -17.04 -7.04 7.56
N ASN A 61 -17.26 -8.32 7.81
CA ASN A 61 -17.15 -8.95 9.11
C ASN A 61 -16.08 -10.02 9.01
N MET A 62 -15.02 -9.88 9.79
CA MET A 62 -13.87 -10.78 9.85
C MET A 62 -13.74 -11.32 11.26
N TYR A 63 -14.18 -12.56 11.49
CA TYR A 63 -14.12 -13.24 12.79
C TYR A 63 -14.81 -12.46 13.93
N GLY A 64 -15.92 -11.78 13.61
CA GLY A 64 -16.65 -10.94 14.57
C GLY A 64 -16.14 -9.50 14.66
N ILE A 65 -15.13 -9.13 13.88
CA ILE A 65 -14.60 -7.77 13.78
C ILE A 65 -15.19 -7.09 12.54
N GLY A 66 -15.86 -5.96 12.72
CA GLY A 66 -16.37 -5.15 11.61
C GLY A 66 -15.25 -4.35 10.98
N LEU A 67 -15.19 -4.30 9.65
CA LEU A 67 -14.22 -3.50 8.91
C LEU A 67 -14.96 -2.61 7.92
N MET A 68 -14.60 -1.33 7.92
CA MET A 68 -15.00 -0.33 6.93
C MET A 68 -13.76 0.19 6.23
N GLN A 69 -13.70 0.02 4.91
CA GLN A 69 -12.69 0.62 4.04
C GLN A 69 -13.43 1.45 2.99
N ILE A 70 -13.20 2.76 2.95
CA ILE A 70 -13.92 3.67 2.06
C ILE A 70 -12.92 4.59 1.41
N SER A 71 -13.02 4.80 0.09
CA SER A 71 -12.21 5.79 -0.61
C SER A 71 -12.96 6.53 -1.72
N ILE A 72 -12.47 7.73 -2.02
CA ILE A 72 -12.77 8.48 -3.23
C ILE A 72 -11.45 8.94 -3.85
N ALA A 73 -11.13 8.43 -5.02
CA ALA A 73 -10.03 8.86 -5.85
C ALA A 73 -10.51 9.94 -6.82
N ASP A 74 -10.28 11.21 -6.51
CA ASP A 74 -10.53 12.30 -7.45
C ASP A 74 -9.39 12.43 -8.44
N VAL A 75 -9.59 11.84 -9.62
CA VAL A 75 -8.59 11.77 -10.69
C VAL A 75 -8.20 13.18 -11.16
N SER A 76 -9.14 14.12 -11.17
CA SER A 76 -8.89 15.47 -11.70
C SER A 76 -8.08 16.32 -10.74
N LYS A 77 -8.33 16.21 -9.43
CA LYS A 77 -7.53 16.90 -8.41
C LYS A 77 -6.31 16.09 -7.95
N LYS A 78 -6.13 14.86 -8.46
CA LYS A 78 -5.08 13.91 -8.05
C LYS A 78 -5.06 13.68 -6.54
N LYS A 79 -6.24 13.55 -5.93
CA LYS A 79 -6.40 13.39 -4.48
C LYS A 79 -7.12 12.09 -4.16
N HIS A 80 -6.53 11.31 -3.26
CA HIS A 80 -7.13 10.12 -2.68
C HIS A 80 -7.66 10.48 -1.30
N HIS A 81 -8.97 10.47 -1.14
CA HIS A 81 -9.64 10.59 0.15
C HIS A 81 -9.95 9.17 0.63
N GLN A 82 -9.57 8.81 1.85
CA GLN A 82 -9.73 7.46 2.37
C GLN A 82 -10.12 7.48 3.84
N SER A 83 -10.80 6.42 4.30
CA SER A 83 -10.97 6.15 5.73
C SER A 83 -10.99 4.64 5.98
N TYR A 84 -10.21 4.22 6.97
CA TYR A 84 -10.19 2.88 7.51
C TYR A 84 -10.75 2.88 8.92
N GLU A 85 -11.71 2.01 9.21
CA GLU A 85 -12.20 1.87 10.58
C GLU A 85 -12.53 0.41 10.92
N ILE A 86 -12.14 0.02 12.13
CA ILE A 86 -12.46 -1.29 12.72
C ILE A 86 -13.49 -1.10 13.84
N ILE A 87 -14.49 -1.99 13.86
CA ILE A 87 -15.42 -2.16 14.97
C ILE A 87 -15.06 -3.47 15.65
N GLU A 88 -14.48 -3.40 16.86
CA GLU A 88 -14.00 -4.58 17.60
C GLU A 88 -15.06 -5.70 17.74
N ASN A 89 -16.33 -5.30 17.93
CA ASN A 89 -17.47 -6.20 17.99
C ASN A 89 -18.47 -5.84 16.90
N CYS A 90 -18.39 -6.54 15.77
CA CYS A 90 -19.30 -6.36 14.65
C CYS A 90 -20.76 -6.57 15.14
N PRO A 91 -21.67 -5.60 14.92
CA PRO A 91 -23.05 -5.72 15.37
C PRO A 91 -23.72 -6.97 14.79
N ALA A 92 -24.48 -7.70 15.59
CA ALA A 92 -25.24 -8.86 15.08
C ALA A 92 -26.23 -8.49 13.95
N SER A 93 -26.65 -7.22 13.89
CA SER A 93 -27.52 -6.64 12.86
C SER A 93 -26.75 -5.95 11.72
N TRP A 94 -25.44 -6.22 11.57
CA TRP A 94 -24.62 -5.56 10.56
C TRP A 94 -25.06 -5.92 9.14
N ALA A 95 -25.66 -7.08 8.91
CA ALA A 95 -26.19 -7.47 7.61
C ALA A 95 -27.43 -8.37 7.75
N GLU A 96 -28.37 -8.26 6.82
CA GLU A 96 -29.60 -9.07 6.81
C GLU A 96 -29.33 -10.46 6.24
N SER A 97 -29.78 -11.49 6.95
CA SER A 97 -29.60 -12.91 6.60
C SER A 97 -30.92 -13.63 6.29
N ASP A 98 -32.05 -12.95 6.50
CA ASP A 98 -33.39 -13.46 6.22
C ASP A 98 -33.88 -12.95 4.85
N PRO A 99 -33.95 -13.81 3.82
CA PRO A 99 -34.37 -13.42 2.47
C PRO A 99 -35.85 -13.02 2.37
N SER A 100 -36.62 -13.18 3.45
CA SER A 100 -38.00 -12.71 3.52
C SER A 100 -38.10 -11.21 3.84
N LYS A 101 -36.98 -10.53 4.10
CA LYS A 101 -36.91 -9.11 4.46
C LYS A 101 -36.12 -8.30 3.44
N PRO A 102 -36.27 -6.96 3.40
CA PRO A 102 -35.40 -6.11 2.61
C PRO A 102 -33.92 -6.33 2.95
N TRP A 103 -33.09 -6.47 1.92
CA TRP A 103 -31.65 -6.66 2.09
C TRP A 103 -30.99 -5.40 2.66
N SER A 104 -30.02 -5.58 3.56
CA SER A 104 -29.22 -4.46 4.07
C SER A 104 -27.86 -4.89 4.63
N VAL A 105 -26.90 -3.96 4.59
CA VAL A 105 -25.60 -4.01 5.27
C VAL A 105 -25.38 -2.65 5.96
N LYS A 106 -25.00 -2.64 7.24
CA LYS A 106 -24.93 -1.45 8.09
C LYS A 106 -23.78 -1.57 9.09
N LEU A 107 -22.76 -0.75 8.91
CA LEU A 107 -21.67 -0.58 9.86
C LEU A 107 -21.65 0.90 10.32
N PRO A 108 -21.97 1.17 11.60
CA PRO A 108 -21.81 2.50 12.16
C PRO A 108 -20.36 2.75 12.60
N SER A 109 -20.00 4.01 12.86
CA SER A 109 -18.71 4.31 13.50
C SER A 109 -18.61 3.63 14.88
N SER A 110 -17.41 3.18 15.20
CA SER A 110 -16.97 2.63 16.49
C SER A 110 -17.01 3.66 17.62
N LEU A 111 -17.01 4.96 17.31
CA LEU A 111 -17.00 6.03 18.31
C LEU A 111 -18.41 6.58 18.58
N ASN A 112 -18.76 6.70 19.87
CA ASN A 112 -19.92 7.45 20.38
C ASN A 112 -19.69 8.98 20.26
N THR A 113 -19.25 9.46 19.10
CA THR A 113 -19.14 10.89 18.82
C THR A 113 -20.46 11.42 18.27
N ILE A 114 -20.79 12.67 18.58
CA ILE A 114 -22.03 13.36 18.14
C ILE A 114 -22.09 13.46 16.59
N VAL A 115 -20.97 13.22 15.90
CA VAL A 115 -20.86 13.05 14.45
C VAL A 115 -20.14 11.73 14.19
N PRO A 116 -20.73 10.75 13.47
CA PRO A 116 -20.04 9.53 13.08
C PRO A 116 -18.89 9.88 12.12
N ASN A 117 -17.67 9.40 12.42
CA ASN A 117 -16.49 9.67 11.59
C ASN A 117 -16.45 8.81 10.32
N THR A 118 -16.99 7.59 10.37
CA THR A 118 -17.12 6.67 9.24
C THR A 118 -18.41 5.88 9.37
N SER A 119 -19.14 5.66 8.27
CA SER A 119 -20.33 4.79 8.29
C SER A 119 -20.59 4.22 6.90
N ILE A 120 -21.06 2.98 6.85
CA ILE A 120 -21.56 2.35 5.64
C ILE A 120 -23.00 1.89 5.86
N SER A 121 -23.89 2.22 4.93
CA SER A 121 -25.27 1.75 4.87
C SER A 121 -25.64 1.39 3.44
N MET A 122 -25.82 0.10 3.20
CA MET A 122 -26.31 -0.47 1.95
C MET A 122 -27.72 -1.02 2.16
N SER A 123 -28.60 -0.85 1.18
CA SER A 123 -29.98 -1.36 1.27
C SER A 123 -30.58 -1.64 -0.09
N ALA A 124 -31.45 -2.64 -0.18
CA ALA A 124 -32.17 -2.99 -1.42
C ALA A 124 -33.56 -3.53 -1.09
N PRO A 125 -34.54 -3.40 -2.00
CA PRO A 125 -35.85 -4.02 -1.82
C PRO A 125 -35.72 -5.54 -1.82
N GLN A 126 -36.53 -6.23 -1.00
CA GLN A 126 -36.55 -7.69 -0.96
C GLN A 126 -36.81 -8.32 -2.35
N SER A 127 -37.64 -7.65 -3.17
CA SER A 127 -37.99 -8.11 -4.52
C SER A 127 -36.82 -8.09 -5.50
N ASP A 128 -35.79 -7.28 -5.22
CA ASP A 128 -34.58 -7.20 -6.03
C ASP A 128 -33.40 -6.74 -5.15
N PRO A 129 -32.75 -7.67 -4.42
CA PRO A 129 -31.58 -7.39 -3.59
C PRO A 129 -30.37 -6.85 -4.35
N THR A 130 -30.37 -6.92 -5.68
CA THR A 130 -29.29 -6.41 -6.53
C THR A 130 -29.48 -4.93 -6.92
N ASN A 131 -30.62 -4.33 -6.55
CA ASN A 131 -30.95 -2.92 -6.76
C ASN A 131 -30.67 -2.12 -5.49
N MET A 132 -29.39 -1.86 -5.24
CA MET A 132 -28.88 -1.34 -3.98
C MET A 132 -28.78 0.18 -3.98
N ASN A 133 -29.08 0.79 -2.83
CA ASN A 133 -28.57 2.11 -2.46
C ASN A 133 -27.34 1.90 -1.58
N VAL A 134 -26.21 2.51 -1.95
CA VAL A 134 -24.95 2.46 -1.22
C VAL A 134 -24.65 3.86 -0.71
N ILE A 135 -24.63 4.02 0.62
CA ILE A 135 -24.31 5.26 1.29
C ILE A 135 -23.10 5.03 2.18
N ALA A 136 -22.04 5.79 1.95
CA ALA A 136 -20.83 5.77 2.73
C ALA A 136 -20.49 7.20 3.14
N ASN A 137 -20.25 7.45 4.42
CA ASN A 137 -19.81 8.75 4.94
C ASN A 137 -18.48 8.55 5.64
N PHE A 138 -17.53 9.46 5.45
CA PHE A 138 -16.25 9.41 6.15
C PHE A 138 -15.58 10.78 6.27
N LEU A 139 -14.63 10.90 7.19
CA LEU A 139 -13.61 11.94 7.20
C LEU A 139 -12.32 11.35 6.62
N ASP A 140 -11.65 12.05 5.71
CA ASP A 140 -10.30 11.66 5.31
C ASP A 140 -9.26 12.01 6.40
N ASP A 141 -8.00 11.61 6.18
CA ASP A 141 -6.88 11.87 7.11
C ASP A 141 -6.64 13.37 7.40
N ASN A 142 -7.19 14.27 6.58
CA ASN A 142 -7.13 15.73 6.75
C ASN A 142 -8.46 16.32 7.25
N ASN A 143 -9.33 15.49 7.83
CA ASN A 143 -10.67 15.85 8.30
C ASN A 143 -11.60 16.39 7.19
N VAL A 144 -11.34 16.08 5.93
CA VAL A 144 -12.25 16.44 4.83
C VAL A 144 -13.44 15.51 4.85
N LYS A 145 -14.64 16.10 5.00
CA LYS A 145 -15.89 15.35 4.99
C LYS A 145 -16.23 14.86 3.59
N CYS A 146 -16.42 13.56 3.47
CA CYS A 146 -16.71 12.86 2.23
C CYS A 146 -17.99 12.02 2.35
N THR A 147 -18.78 11.98 1.29
CA THR A 147 -19.96 11.12 1.17
C THR A 147 -20.04 10.52 -0.23
N ILE A 148 -20.23 9.20 -0.29
CA ILE A 148 -20.68 8.48 -1.49
C ILE A 148 -22.15 8.14 -1.26
N ASN A 149 -23.04 8.57 -2.15
CA ASN A 149 -24.46 8.23 -2.09
C ASN A 149 -24.93 7.88 -3.50
N ILE A 150 -24.92 6.60 -3.82
CA ILE A 150 -25.22 6.10 -5.16
C ILE A 150 -26.26 4.99 -5.11
N LYS A 151 -27.08 4.93 -6.15
CA LYS A 151 -27.92 3.78 -6.46
C LYS A 151 -27.23 2.96 -7.54
N VAL A 152 -27.15 1.66 -7.32
CA VAL A 152 -26.53 0.69 -8.23
C VAL A 152 -27.53 -0.42 -8.56
N ASN A 153 -27.57 -0.85 -9.82
CA ASN A 153 -28.43 -1.95 -10.25
C ASN A 153 -27.70 -2.86 -11.22
N GLN A 154 -27.70 -4.17 -10.93
CA GLN A 154 -27.00 -5.16 -11.75
C GLN A 154 -27.71 -5.36 -13.09
N VAL A 155 -26.94 -5.32 -14.18
CA VAL A 155 -27.42 -5.64 -15.53
C VAL A 155 -26.72 -6.88 -16.05
N GLY A 156 -27.47 -7.98 -16.12
CA GLY A 156 -26.99 -9.28 -16.60
C GLY A 156 -26.58 -10.21 -15.46
N PRO A 157 -26.06 -11.41 -15.81
CA PRO A 157 -25.72 -12.44 -14.83
C PRO A 157 -24.52 -12.01 -13.94
N PRO A 158 -24.40 -12.58 -12.74
CA PRO A 158 -23.19 -12.44 -11.93
C PRO A 158 -22.01 -13.17 -12.60
N LEU A 159 -20.79 -12.70 -12.32
CA LEU A 159 -19.57 -13.46 -12.56
C LEU A 159 -19.34 -14.38 -11.36
N LEU A 160 -19.24 -15.69 -11.59
CA LEU A 160 -18.94 -16.68 -10.56
C LEU A 160 -17.44 -16.93 -10.54
N VAL A 161 -16.74 -16.43 -9.52
CA VAL A 161 -15.28 -16.57 -9.42
C VAL A 161 -14.91 -18.05 -9.37
N TRP A 162 -13.75 -18.40 -9.94
CA TRP A 162 -13.34 -19.80 -10.18
C TRP A 162 -14.27 -20.59 -11.10
N GLY A 163 -15.20 -19.92 -11.81
CA GLY A 163 -16.13 -20.49 -12.77
C GLY A 163 -17.43 -21.00 -12.14
N THR A 164 -17.41 -21.34 -10.86
CA THR A 164 -18.54 -21.93 -10.12
C THR A 164 -18.95 -21.16 -8.87
N GLY A 165 -18.10 -20.22 -8.45
CA GLY A 165 -18.28 -19.41 -7.25
C GLY A 165 -17.87 -20.12 -5.95
N ILE A 166 -17.14 -21.24 -6.02
CA ILE A 166 -16.71 -21.98 -4.83
C ILE A 166 -15.28 -22.51 -4.95
N ARG A 167 -14.53 -22.43 -3.85
CA ARG A 167 -13.20 -23.04 -3.70
C ARG A 167 -13.07 -23.71 -2.35
N ASP A 168 -12.60 -24.96 -2.34
CA ASP A 168 -12.32 -25.69 -1.10
C ASP A 168 -11.04 -25.14 -0.44
N ILE A 169 -11.13 -24.78 0.85
CA ILE A 169 -10.03 -24.23 1.64
C ILE A 169 -9.59 -25.21 2.72
N TYR A 170 -10.54 -25.82 3.43
CA TYR A 170 -10.29 -26.75 4.52
C TYR A 170 -10.97 -28.10 4.27
N PRO A 171 -10.43 -28.99 3.41
CA PRO A 171 -11.11 -30.21 2.95
C PRO A 171 -11.51 -31.23 4.04
N LYS A 172 -11.03 -31.04 5.28
CA LYS A 172 -11.36 -31.89 6.44
C LYS A 172 -12.50 -31.32 7.31
N GLU A 173 -12.86 -30.05 7.11
CA GLU A 173 -14.01 -29.43 7.76
C GLU A 173 -15.31 -29.98 7.16
N GLN A 174 -16.29 -30.30 8.00
CA GLN A 174 -17.54 -30.91 7.57
C GLN A 174 -18.65 -29.89 7.33
N ASN A 175 -18.55 -28.70 7.93
CA ASN A 175 -19.49 -27.61 7.70
C ASN A 175 -19.10 -26.84 6.42
N PRO A 176 -19.94 -26.86 5.36
CA PRO A 176 -19.60 -26.23 4.08
C PRO A 176 -19.23 -24.75 4.16
N ILE A 177 -19.82 -23.97 5.09
CA ILE A 177 -19.53 -22.54 5.25
C ILE A 177 -18.17 -22.27 5.92
N LYS A 178 -17.63 -23.27 6.64
CA LYS A 178 -16.31 -23.23 7.26
C LYS A 178 -15.26 -23.99 6.46
N GLN A 179 -15.69 -24.82 5.50
CA GLN A 179 -14.82 -25.56 4.61
C GLN A 179 -14.42 -24.72 3.38
N ASN A 180 -15.41 -24.05 2.78
CA ASN A 180 -15.26 -23.46 1.45
C ASN A 180 -15.27 -21.94 1.49
N ASN A 181 -14.59 -21.37 0.53
CA ASN A 181 -14.71 -19.98 0.13
C ASN A 181 -15.75 -19.88 -1.00
N TYR A 182 -16.68 -18.95 -0.87
CA TYR A 182 -17.68 -18.66 -1.90
C TYR A 182 -17.48 -17.25 -2.39
N TYR A 183 -17.46 -17.07 -3.72
CA TYR A 183 -17.12 -15.78 -4.30
C TYR A 183 -17.82 -15.55 -5.65
N TYR A 184 -18.58 -14.47 -5.74
CA TYR A 184 -19.11 -13.94 -6.98
C TYR A 184 -18.98 -12.42 -7.06
N SER A 185 -19.17 -11.90 -8.26
CA SER A 185 -19.14 -10.48 -8.55
C SER A 185 -20.39 -10.04 -9.32
N LEU A 186 -20.95 -8.89 -8.94
CA LEU A 186 -21.91 -8.13 -9.75
C LEU A 186 -21.12 -7.13 -10.59
N THR A 187 -20.88 -7.51 -11.85
CA THR A 187 -19.84 -6.90 -12.69
C THR A 187 -20.36 -5.82 -13.64
N ASN A 188 -21.64 -5.48 -13.63
CA ASN A 188 -22.20 -4.46 -14.53
C ASN A 188 -23.30 -3.71 -13.81
N LEU A 189 -22.92 -3.08 -12.69
CA LEU A 189 -23.80 -2.28 -11.87
C LEU A 189 -23.95 -0.89 -12.49
N LYS A 190 -25.14 -0.55 -12.98
CA LYS A 190 -25.43 0.82 -13.44
C LYS A 190 -25.60 1.73 -12.23
N ALA A 191 -24.71 2.71 -12.13
CA ALA A 191 -24.62 3.59 -10.98
C ALA A 191 -25.05 5.01 -11.32
N SER A 192 -25.80 5.63 -10.41
CA SER A 192 -26.11 7.06 -10.45
C SER A 192 -26.32 7.60 -9.04
N GLY A 193 -25.99 8.86 -8.81
CA GLY A 193 -26.17 9.49 -7.51
C GLY A 193 -25.25 10.67 -7.34
N THR A 194 -24.63 10.78 -6.17
CA THR A 194 -23.77 11.91 -5.82
C THR A 194 -22.51 11.49 -5.07
N ILE A 195 -21.42 12.17 -5.38
CA ILE A 195 -20.24 12.26 -4.52
C ILE A 195 -20.25 13.64 -3.86
N THR A 196 -20.00 13.72 -2.56
CA THR A 196 -19.78 14.99 -1.85
C THR A 196 -18.40 15.00 -1.23
N ILE A 197 -17.60 16.03 -1.50
CA ILE A 197 -16.27 16.25 -0.92
C ILE A 197 -16.23 17.69 -0.42
N ASP A 198 -16.01 17.88 0.88
CA ASP A 198 -15.91 19.21 1.50
C ASP A 198 -17.11 20.15 1.20
N GLY A 199 -18.32 19.60 1.21
CA GLY A 199 -19.54 20.34 0.88
C GLY A 199 -19.79 20.57 -0.62
N GLU A 200 -18.85 20.23 -1.50
CA GLU A 200 -19.06 20.19 -2.95
C GLU A 200 -19.78 18.88 -3.33
N THR A 201 -21.06 18.97 -3.68
CA THR A 201 -21.85 17.82 -4.18
C THR A 201 -21.83 17.78 -5.70
N ILE A 202 -21.33 16.68 -6.26
CA ILE A 202 -21.26 16.39 -7.69
C ILE A 202 -22.25 15.27 -8.02
N GLU A 203 -23.16 15.52 -8.97
CA GLU A 203 -23.99 14.48 -9.56
C GLU A 203 -23.12 13.59 -10.47
N VAL A 204 -23.24 12.27 -10.31
CA VAL A 204 -22.38 11.31 -11.00
C VAL A 204 -23.18 10.15 -11.58
N GLU A 205 -22.63 9.56 -12.64
CA GLU A 205 -23.10 8.32 -13.25
C GLU A 205 -21.92 7.46 -13.72
N GLY A 206 -22.13 6.17 -13.87
CA GLY A 206 -21.08 5.25 -14.31
C GLY A 206 -21.50 3.79 -14.30
N THR A 207 -20.52 2.92 -14.51
CA THR A 207 -20.66 1.47 -14.30
C THR A 207 -19.67 1.06 -13.20
N THR A 208 -20.13 0.22 -12.29
CA THR A 208 -19.38 -0.18 -11.10
C THR A 208 -19.36 -1.69 -10.97
N TRP A 209 -18.64 -2.18 -9.97
CA TRP A 209 -18.42 -3.58 -9.65
C TRP A 209 -18.70 -3.81 -8.17
N MET A 210 -19.17 -5.00 -7.81
CA MET A 210 -19.26 -5.41 -6.42
C MET A 210 -18.85 -6.86 -6.29
N ASP A 211 -17.89 -7.11 -5.41
CA ASP A 211 -17.50 -8.43 -4.98
C ASP A 211 -18.18 -8.80 -3.66
N HIS A 212 -18.69 -10.02 -3.61
CA HIS A 212 -19.21 -10.62 -2.40
C HIS A 212 -18.53 -11.97 -2.21
N GLU A 213 -17.68 -12.02 -1.18
CA GLU A 213 -16.93 -13.20 -0.80
C GLU A 213 -17.26 -13.56 0.66
N TYR A 214 -17.46 -14.85 0.92
CA TYR A 214 -17.89 -15.33 2.23
C TYR A 214 -17.46 -16.77 2.53
N GLY A 215 -17.44 -17.09 3.82
CA GLY A 215 -17.16 -18.43 4.32
C GLY A 215 -15.75 -18.54 4.88
N ALA A 216 -14.98 -19.51 4.39
CA ALA A 216 -13.61 -19.77 4.80
C ALA A 216 -12.63 -19.09 3.84
N PHE A 217 -11.67 -18.35 4.39
CA PHE A 217 -10.64 -17.68 3.60
C PHE A 217 -9.31 -18.42 3.74
N PRO A 218 -8.49 -18.48 2.67
CA PRO A 218 -7.15 -18.99 2.81
C PRO A 218 -6.35 -18.10 3.79
N PRO A 219 -5.30 -18.63 4.43
CA PRO A 219 -4.37 -17.82 5.21
C PRO A 219 -3.87 -16.62 4.39
N SER A 220 -3.56 -15.51 5.08
CA SER A 220 -3.12 -14.25 4.45
C SER A 220 -2.10 -14.52 3.33
N ALA A 221 -2.54 -14.25 2.10
CA ALA A 221 -1.73 -14.30 0.91
C ALA A 221 -1.41 -12.87 0.47
N LYS A 222 -0.44 -12.75 -0.43
CA LYS A 222 -0.16 -11.51 -1.16
C LYS A 222 -0.68 -11.70 -2.58
N TRP A 223 -1.27 -10.67 -3.16
CA TRP A 223 -1.97 -10.77 -4.44
C TRP A 223 -1.82 -9.53 -5.32
N ILE A 224 -2.05 -9.76 -6.60
CA ILE A 224 -2.35 -8.76 -7.61
C ILE A 224 -3.74 -9.12 -8.14
N LEU A 225 -4.67 -8.17 -8.12
CA LEU A 225 -6.01 -8.34 -8.67
C LEU A 225 -6.25 -7.27 -9.74
N GLN A 226 -6.88 -7.65 -10.84
CA GLN A 226 -7.45 -6.70 -11.79
C GLN A 226 -8.87 -7.10 -12.19
N ASP A 227 -9.81 -6.21 -11.94
CA ASP A 227 -11.18 -6.32 -12.44
C ASP A 227 -11.35 -5.43 -13.66
N VAL A 228 -12.02 -5.95 -14.69
CA VAL A 228 -12.07 -5.31 -16.00
C VAL A 228 -13.47 -5.39 -16.58
N GLN A 229 -13.92 -4.26 -17.12
CA GLN A 229 -15.18 -4.14 -17.85
C GLN A 229 -14.95 -3.66 -19.28
N LEU A 230 -15.01 -4.57 -20.26
CA LEU A 230 -14.77 -4.22 -21.67
C LEU A 230 -16.04 -3.68 -22.34
N ASP A 231 -15.85 -2.71 -23.24
CA ASP A 231 -16.92 -2.06 -24.02
C ASP A 231 -17.67 -3.02 -24.97
N ASN A 232 -17.09 -4.18 -25.27
CA ASN A 232 -17.73 -5.23 -26.03
C ASN A 232 -18.66 -6.13 -25.18
N GLY A 233 -18.79 -5.85 -23.87
CA GLY A 233 -19.63 -6.56 -22.91
C GLY A 233 -18.98 -7.74 -22.20
N ILE A 234 -17.68 -7.99 -22.40
CA ILE A 234 -16.93 -9.00 -21.67
C ILE A 234 -16.43 -8.41 -20.35
N GLN A 235 -16.77 -9.05 -19.25
CA GLN A 235 -16.28 -8.71 -17.91
C GLN A 235 -15.33 -9.81 -17.43
N LEU A 236 -14.26 -9.45 -16.74
CA LEU A 236 -13.35 -10.44 -16.15
C LEU A 236 -12.73 -9.93 -14.86
N THR A 237 -12.33 -10.88 -14.03
CA THR A 237 -11.44 -10.65 -12.88
C THR A 237 -10.19 -11.51 -13.07
N ASN A 238 -9.02 -10.93 -12.84
CA ASN A 238 -7.73 -11.60 -12.91
C ASN A 238 -7.03 -11.58 -11.56
N SER A 239 -6.48 -12.71 -11.13
CA SER A 239 -5.66 -12.81 -9.93
C SER A 239 -4.29 -13.43 -10.23
N ALA A 240 -3.25 -12.88 -9.62
CA ALA A 240 -1.90 -13.43 -9.67
C ALA A 240 -1.21 -13.35 -8.30
N PRO A 241 -0.21 -14.21 -8.03
CA PRO A 241 0.55 -14.16 -6.77
C PRO A 241 1.33 -12.84 -6.62
N GLY A 242 1.24 -12.23 -5.44
CA GLY A 242 2.02 -11.07 -5.02
C GLY A 242 3.06 -11.39 -3.94
N ASP A 243 3.26 -12.67 -3.63
CA ASP A 243 4.08 -13.17 -2.51
C ASP A 243 5.59 -13.01 -2.72
N LYS A 244 6.00 -12.79 -3.96
CA LYS A 244 7.36 -12.47 -4.33
C LYS A 244 7.48 -10.99 -4.68
N VAL A 245 8.66 -10.43 -4.46
CA VAL A 245 8.97 -9.09 -4.98
C VAL A 245 8.83 -9.13 -6.50
N LEU A 246 8.03 -8.19 -7.02
CA LEU A 246 7.74 -8.11 -8.44
C LEU A 246 8.90 -7.44 -9.18
N THR A 247 9.15 -7.84 -10.43
CA THR A 247 10.14 -7.21 -11.30
C THR A 247 9.46 -6.67 -12.54
N VAL A 248 9.71 -5.40 -12.87
CA VAL A 248 9.22 -4.74 -14.10
C VAL A 248 9.48 -5.62 -15.31
N GLY A 249 8.44 -5.86 -16.11
CA GLY A 249 8.52 -6.62 -17.36
C GLY A 249 8.69 -8.13 -17.18
N GLN A 250 8.63 -8.67 -15.96
CA GLN A 250 8.66 -10.11 -15.73
C GLN A 250 7.23 -10.67 -15.63
N PRO A 251 6.84 -11.59 -16.53
CA PRO A 251 5.49 -12.15 -16.53
C PRO A 251 5.24 -13.02 -15.29
N ILE A 252 4.01 -12.96 -14.79
CA ILE A 252 3.53 -13.71 -13.64
C ILE A 252 2.33 -14.52 -14.12
N VAL A 253 2.38 -15.83 -13.89
CA VAL A 253 1.25 -16.72 -14.20
C VAL A 253 0.19 -16.53 -13.12
N GLY A 254 -1.02 -16.20 -13.57
CA GLY A 254 -2.20 -16.06 -12.76
C GLY A 254 -3.34 -16.92 -13.29
N ASN A 255 -4.55 -16.60 -12.83
CA ASN A 255 -5.77 -17.10 -13.44
C ASN A 255 -6.81 -15.99 -13.49
N ALA A 256 -7.62 -16.03 -14.54
CA ALA A 256 -8.74 -15.14 -14.72
C ALA A 256 -10.06 -15.92 -14.70
N THR A 257 -11.10 -15.30 -14.15
CA THR A 257 -12.48 -15.68 -14.44
C THR A 257 -13.04 -14.71 -15.46
N VAL A 258 -13.54 -15.23 -16.59
CA VAL A 258 -14.15 -14.44 -17.66
C VAL A 258 -15.65 -14.74 -17.69
N LEU A 259 -16.47 -13.70 -17.63
CA LEU A 259 -17.91 -13.77 -17.87
C LEU A 259 -18.18 -13.63 -19.36
N LEU A 260 -18.60 -14.73 -19.98
CA LEU A 260 -18.96 -14.77 -21.39
C LEU A 260 -20.32 -14.10 -21.63
N LYS A 261 -20.58 -13.73 -22.88
CA LYS A 261 -21.82 -13.05 -23.28
C LYS A 261 -23.09 -13.86 -23.04
N ASP A 262 -22.99 -15.19 -22.97
CA ASP A 262 -24.10 -16.08 -22.67
C ASP A 262 -24.37 -16.22 -21.16
N GLY A 263 -23.55 -15.57 -20.32
CA GLY A 263 -23.65 -15.61 -18.86
C GLY A 263 -22.81 -16.69 -18.19
N THR A 264 -22.07 -17.49 -18.96
CA THR A 264 -21.18 -18.51 -18.41
C THR A 264 -19.93 -17.85 -17.84
N SER A 265 -19.59 -18.19 -16.60
CA SER A 265 -18.29 -17.87 -16.01
C SER A 265 -17.32 -19.01 -16.27
N ILE A 266 -16.15 -18.70 -16.83
CA ILE A 266 -15.09 -19.68 -17.06
C ILE A 266 -13.83 -19.28 -16.31
N TYR A 267 -13.13 -20.23 -15.72
CA TYR A 267 -11.88 -20.01 -15.01
C TYR A 267 -10.72 -20.60 -15.79
N ILE A 268 -9.78 -19.76 -16.19
CA ILE A 268 -8.73 -20.08 -17.14
C ILE A 268 -7.40 -19.42 -16.76
N PRO A 269 -6.26 -20.01 -17.12
CA PRO A 269 -4.95 -19.39 -16.88
C PRO A 269 -4.82 -18.02 -17.55
N SER A 270 -4.05 -17.16 -16.92
CA SER A 270 -3.69 -15.83 -17.42
C SER A 270 -2.20 -15.57 -17.20
N VAL A 271 -1.67 -14.55 -17.87
CA VAL A 271 -0.34 -14.01 -17.61
C VAL A 271 -0.44 -12.52 -17.45
N VAL A 272 0.09 -12.00 -16.34
CA VAL A 272 0.15 -10.58 -16.06
C VAL A 272 1.60 -10.11 -15.94
N THR A 273 1.95 -9.01 -16.59
CA THR A 273 3.30 -8.44 -16.57
C THR A 273 3.25 -7.05 -15.93
N PRO A 274 3.88 -6.84 -14.76
CA PRO A 274 3.86 -5.56 -14.06
C PRO A 274 4.82 -4.55 -14.72
N LEU A 275 4.36 -3.31 -14.87
CA LEU A 275 5.04 -2.21 -15.52
C LEU A 275 4.89 -0.91 -14.71
N SER A 276 5.67 0.11 -15.05
CA SER A 276 5.54 1.47 -14.50
C SER A 276 5.51 1.53 -12.95
N PRO A 277 6.58 1.12 -12.25
CA PRO A 277 6.61 1.10 -10.78
C PRO A 277 6.61 2.51 -10.19
N LYS A 278 5.98 2.65 -9.02
CA LYS A 278 5.91 3.85 -8.18
C LYS A 278 6.05 3.46 -6.71
N SER A 279 6.90 4.18 -6.00
CA SER A 279 7.17 3.90 -4.59
C SER A 279 6.26 4.73 -3.70
N TYR A 280 5.51 4.07 -2.82
CA TYR A 280 4.66 4.68 -1.79
C TYR A 280 4.82 3.90 -0.49
N ASP A 281 5.05 4.58 0.63
CA ASP A 281 5.31 3.96 1.95
C ASP A 281 6.39 2.87 1.94
N GLY A 282 7.36 3.07 1.05
CA GLY A 282 8.47 2.15 0.78
C GLY A 282 8.06 0.83 0.12
N VAL A 283 6.88 0.71 -0.45
CA VAL A 283 6.47 -0.40 -1.32
C VAL A 283 6.45 0.09 -2.78
N ASP A 284 6.99 -0.71 -3.69
CA ASP A 284 6.94 -0.41 -5.14
C ASP A 284 5.68 -1.02 -5.75
N TYR A 285 4.65 -0.19 -5.94
CA TYR A 285 3.42 -0.55 -6.61
C TYR A 285 3.53 -0.31 -8.11
N PHE A 286 2.85 -1.11 -8.93
CA PHE A 286 2.93 -1.05 -10.39
C PHE A 286 1.67 -0.40 -10.94
N MET A 287 1.83 0.70 -11.68
CA MET A 287 0.70 1.48 -12.18
C MET A 287 0.16 0.99 -13.52
N GLU A 288 0.84 0.02 -14.12
CA GLU A 288 0.50 -0.51 -15.42
C GLU A 288 0.76 -2.01 -15.45
N PHE A 289 -0.11 -2.76 -16.13
CA PHE A 289 0.02 -4.19 -16.32
C PHE A 289 -0.36 -4.58 -17.75
N GLU A 290 0.41 -5.46 -18.36
CA GLU A 290 -0.03 -6.19 -19.54
C GLU A 290 -0.68 -7.50 -19.10
N LEU A 291 -1.95 -7.70 -19.43
CA LEU A 291 -2.70 -8.92 -19.16
C LEU A 291 -2.94 -9.68 -20.46
N THR A 292 -2.54 -10.95 -20.50
CA THR A 292 -2.86 -11.86 -21.61
C THR A 292 -3.64 -13.07 -21.13
N ILE A 293 -4.68 -13.43 -21.88
CA ILE A 293 -5.55 -14.58 -21.62
C ILE A 293 -5.79 -15.28 -22.95
N ASN A 294 -5.25 -16.49 -23.10
CA ASN A 294 -5.34 -17.29 -24.31
C ASN A 294 -5.93 -18.65 -23.98
N ASN A 295 -7.05 -19.01 -24.61
CA ASN A 295 -7.72 -20.28 -24.41
C ASN A 295 -8.42 -20.74 -25.70
N GLU A 296 -7.90 -21.81 -26.32
CA GLU A 296 -8.45 -22.36 -27.57
C GLU A 296 -9.83 -23.02 -27.39
N GLU A 297 -10.12 -23.58 -26.21
CA GLU A 297 -11.37 -24.31 -25.94
C GLU A 297 -12.58 -23.37 -25.99
N TYR A 298 -12.45 -22.18 -25.42
CA TYR A 298 -13.48 -21.14 -25.41
C TYR A 298 -13.28 -20.07 -26.49
N GLY A 299 -12.25 -20.23 -27.34
CA GLY A 299 -11.93 -19.30 -28.42
C GLY A 299 -11.62 -17.89 -27.93
N ILE A 300 -10.78 -17.78 -26.90
CA ILE A 300 -10.35 -16.52 -26.28
C ILE A 300 -8.89 -16.26 -26.65
N ASP A 301 -8.63 -15.08 -27.20
CA ASP A 301 -7.30 -14.52 -27.45
C ASP A 301 -7.35 -13.04 -27.05
N THR A 302 -6.82 -12.73 -25.88
CA THR A 302 -6.94 -11.42 -25.24
C THR A 302 -5.58 -10.89 -24.85
N GLY A 303 -5.33 -9.63 -25.19
CA GLY A 303 -4.17 -8.85 -24.73
C GLY A 303 -4.62 -7.45 -24.35
N LEU A 304 -4.46 -7.08 -23.08
CA LEU A 304 -4.89 -5.79 -22.53
C LEU A 304 -3.73 -5.09 -21.84
N THR A 305 -3.60 -3.78 -22.04
CA THR A 305 -2.84 -2.89 -21.17
C THR A 305 -3.82 -2.27 -20.18
N ILE A 306 -3.62 -2.54 -18.89
CA ILE A 306 -4.38 -1.99 -17.77
C ILE A 306 -3.52 -0.92 -17.12
N LYS A 307 -4.05 0.29 -16.95
CA LYS A 307 -3.29 1.44 -16.48
C LYS A 307 -4.07 2.28 -15.49
N ALA A 308 -3.47 2.51 -14.32
CA ALA A 308 -4.00 3.39 -13.30
C ALA A 308 -4.23 4.81 -13.85
N LEU A 309 -5.36 5.42 -13.47
CA LEU A 309 -5.70 6.79 -13.83
C LEU A 309 -5.08 7.81 -12.87
N MET A 310 -4.63 7.35 -11.70
CA MET A 310 -3.96 8.16 -10.69
C MET A 310 -2.87 7.34 -9.99
N ASP A 311 -1.67 7.92 -9.84
CA ASP A 311 -0.52 7.19 -9.28
C ASP A 311 -0.69 6.87 -7.79
N ASN A 312 -1.01 7.85 -6.92
CA ASN A 312 -1.14 7.60 -5.48
C ASN A 312 -2.59 7.30 -5.10
N GLN A 313 -2.90 6.01 -4.98
CA GLN A 313 -4.16 5.47 -4.48
C GLN A 313 -3.89 4.41 -3.40
N VAL A 314 -2.80 4.62 -2.65
CA VAL A 314 -2.45 3.70 -1.57
C VAL A 314 -3.42 3.93 -0.42
N PHE A 315 -4.03 2.83 -0.02
CA PHE A 315 -4.83 2.70 1.16
C PHE A 315 -3.92 2.47 2.37
N THR A 316 -3.89 3.42 3.30
CA THR A 316 -3.03 3.36 4.48
C THR A 316 -3.85 3.16 5.75
N ASN A 317 -3.46 2.19 6.56
CA ASN A 317 -4.04 1.91 7.88
C ASN A 317 -2.91 1.79 8.90
N PRO A 318 -3.00 2.41 10.09
CA PRO A 318 -2.00 2.21 11.15
C PRO A 318 -1.84 0.75 11.61
N ASN A 319 -2.85 -0.10 11.40
CA ASN A 319 -2.91 -1.47 11.91
C ASN A 319 -2.66 -2.57 10.85
N SER A 320 -2.44 -2.23 9.58
CA SER A 320 -2.17 -3.21 8.52
C SER A 320 -1.14 -2.71 7.51
N ALA A 321 -0.60 -3.62 6.70
CA ALA A 321 0.25 -3.21 5.59
C ALA A 321 -0.55 -2.36 4.60
N PRO A 322 0.08 -1.36 3.94
CA PRO A 322 -0.58 -0.55 2.93
C PRO A 322 -0.96 -1.42 1.71
N ILE A 323 -2.15 -1.16 1.18
CA ILE A 323 -2.69 -1.84 -0.01
C ILE A 323 -2.90 -0.78 -1.07
N TYR A 324 -2.56 -1.05 -2.32
CA TYR A 324 -2.89 -0.13 -3.40
C TYR A 324 -4.25 -0.48 -3.97
N GLU A 325 -5.15 0.50 -4.07
CA GLU A 325 -6.54 0.34 -4.53
C GLU A 325 -6.86 1.37 -5.62
N GLY A 326 -6.51 1.05 -6.86
CA GLY A 326 -6.43 2.03 -7.93
C GLY A 326 -7.54 1.94 -8.97
N ILE A 327 -8.24 3.06 -9.22
CA ILE A 327 -8.98 3.24 -10.47
C ILE A 327 -8.04 3.17 -11.67
N ALA A 328 -8.42 2.40 -12.67
CA ALA A 328 -7.67 2.17 -13.88
C ALA A 328 -8.57 2.21 -15.14
N SER A 329 -7.93 2.17 -16.29
CA SER A 329 -8.56 1.92 -17.57
C SER A 329 -7.84 0.78 -18.27
N CYS A 330 -8.50 0.14 -19.22
CA CYS A 330 -7.86 -0.85 -20.06
C CYS A 330 -8.07 -0.57 -21.55
N SER A 331 -7.12 -1.02 -22.37
CA SER A 331 -7.25 -1.04 -23.82
C SER A 331 -6.41 -2.16 -24.42
N GLY A 332 -6.80 -2.67 -25.58
CA GLY A 332 -6.07 -3.75 -26.25
C GLY A 332 -6.94 -4.48 -27.26
N SER A 333 -6.83 -5.81 -27.30
CA SER A 333 -7.62 -6.68 -28.18
C SER A 333 -8.31 -7.81 -27.44
N TYR A 334 -9.50 -8.16 -27.91
CA TYR A 334 -10.23 -9.37 -27.55
C TYR A 334 -10.67 -10.08 -28.84
N ASN A 335 -10.18 -11.29 -29.07
CA ASN A 335 -10.37 -12.09 -30.28
C ASN A 335 -10.05 -11.32 -31.57
N GLY A 336 -8.89 -10.66 -31.57
CA GLY A 336 -8.40 -9.85 -32.71
C GLY A 336 -9.14 -8.53 -32.95
N LYS A 337 -10.13 -8.18 -32.12
CA LYS A 337 -10.86 -6.91 -32.21
C LYS A 337 -10.38 -5.92 -31.15
N PRO A 338 -10.16 -4.64 -31.50
CA PRO A 338 -9.84 -3.62 -30.51
C PRO A 338 -10.95 -3.49 -29.46
N VAL A 339 -10.56 -3.36 -28.20
CA VAL A 339 -11.44 -3.14 -27.06
C VAL A 339 -10.83 -2.08 -26.14
N LYS A 340 -11.69 -1.43 -25.36
CA LYS A 340 -11.33 -0.56 -24.24
C LYS A 340 -12.32 -0.76 -23.11
N GLY A 341 -11.99 -0.27 -21.93
CA GLY A 341 -12.86 -0.46 -20.78
C GLY A 341 -12.39 0.25 -19.54
N ASP A 342 -13.25 0.21 -18.52
CA ASP A 342 -12.88 0.54 -17.16
C ASP A 342 -12.16 -0.65 -16.52
N ALA A 343 -11.26 -0.37 -15.60
CA ALA A 343 -10.55 -1.40 -14.86
C ALA A 343 -10.21 -0.91 -13.44
N TRP A 344 -9.86 -1.84 -12.56
CA TRP A 344 -9.36 -1.54 -11.22
C TRP A 344 -8.16 -2.42 -10.94
N ILE A 345 -7.23 -1.90 -10.14
CA ILE A 345 -5.99 -2.57 -9.77
C ILE A 345 -5.92 -2.61 -8.26
N GLU A 346 -5.85 -3.81 -7.68
CA GLU A 346 -5.51 -3.98 -6.27
C GLU A 346 -4.15 -4.67 -6.14
N GLN A 347 -3.31 -4.17 -5.23
CA GLN A 347 -2.00 -4.76 -4.95
C GLN A 347 -1.75 -4.85 -3.45
N ASN A 348 -1.74 -6.10 -2.95
CA ASN A 348 -1.13 -6.44 -1.67
C ASN A 348 0.10 -7.28 -1.95
N ILE A 349 1.24 -6.62 -2.16
CA ILE A 349 2.45 -7.23 -2.71
C ILE A 349 3.60 -7.23 -1.70
N THR A 350 4.58 -8.10 -1.93
CA THR A 350 5.80 -8.14 -1.13
C THR A 350 6.69 -6.93 -1.46
N LYS A 351 7.01 -6.14 -0.43
CA LYS A 351 7.90 -4.98 -0.48
C LYS A 351 9.31 -5.36 -0.97
N ALA A 352 9.84 -4.63 -1.95
CA ALA A 352 11.22 -4.74 -2.39
C ALA A 352 12.18 -4.26 -1.29
N ALA A 353 13.34 -4.90 -1.13
CA ALA A 353 14.36 -4.39 -0.23
C ALA A 353 15.03 -3.15 -0.83
N SER A 354 15.22 -2.10 -0.04
CA SER A 354 16.03 -0.93 -0.44
C SER A 354 17.52 -1.22 -0.27
N LEU A 355 18.36 -0.70 -1.16
CA LEU A 355 19.82 -0.76 -0.98
C LEU A 355 20.25 -0.09 0.33
N SER A 356 19.52 0.94 0.80
CA SER A 356 19.81 1.59 2.09
C SER A 356 19.70 0.64 3.29
N SER A 357 18.89 -0.42 3.19
CA SER A 357 18.81 -1.49 4.20
C SER A 357 20.08 -2.34 4.27
N TYR A 358 21.01 -2.17 3.34
CA TYR A 358 22.32 -2.82 3.29
C TYR A 358 23.45 -1.82 3.55
N THR A 359 23.15 -0.69 4.22
CA THR A 359 24.17 0.24 4.71
C THR A 359 25.18 -0.51 5.58
N GLY A 360 26.47 -0.35 5.26
CA GLY A 360 27.54 -1.02 5.99
C GLY A 360 28.86 -0.99 5.24
N TYR A 361 29.93 -1.30 5.98
CA TYR A 361 31.26 -1.54 5.45
C TYR A 361 31.51 -3.06 5.38
N TYR A 362 31.89 -3.53 4.19
CA TYR A 362 32.15 -4.92 3.86
C TYR A 362 33.62 -5.06 3.51
N ALA A 363 34.40 -5.73 4.35
CA ALA A 363 35.75 -6.13 3.98
C ALA A 363 35.66 -7.19 2.88
N LEU A 364 36.38 -7.01 1.77
CA LEU A 364 36.29 -7.89 0.62
C LEU A 364 37.42 -8.91 0.61
N GLU A 365 37.05 -10.17 0.47
CA GLU A 365 37.91 -11.29 0.11
C GLU A 365 37.90 -11.50 -1.41
N GLY A 366 38.97 -12.09 -1.95
CA GLY A 366 39.16 -12.24 -3.41
C GLY A 366 39.78 -11.02 -4.10
N ALA A 367 40.17 -10.01 -3.34
CA ALA A 367 40.87 -8.80 -3.78
C ALA A 367 42.15 -8.55 -2.93
N GLU A 368 42.86 -7.45 -3.18
CA GLU A 368 44.09 -7.14 -2.43
C GLU A 368 43.77 -6.82 -0.95
N PRO A 369 44.75 -6.99 -0.03
CA PRO A 369 44.57 -6.63 1.37
C PRO A 369 44.08 -5.19 1.56
N GLY A 370 43.01 -5.02 2.33
CA GLY A 370 42.36 -3.73 2.57
C GLY A 370 41.24 -3.38 1.57
N ALA A 371 40.96 -4.25 0.59
CA ALA A 371 39.82 -4.08 -0.30
C ALA A 371 38.49 -4.06 0.47
N PHE A 372 37.55 -3.26 0.00
CA PHE A 372 36.26 -3.08 0.63
C PHE A 372 35.15 -2.69 -0.34
N LEU A 373 33.91 -2.94 0.08
CA LEU A 373 32.69 -2.31 -0.43
C LEU A 373 32.04 -1.58 0.74
N SER A 374 31.53 -0.38 0.51
CA SER A 374 30.78 0.41 1.47
C SER A 374 29.49 0.87 0.80
N ILE A 375 28.38 0.60 1.46
CA ILE A 375 27.09 1.19 1.15
C ILE A 375 26.84 2.21 2.25
N ASP A 376 26.92 3.50 1.93
CA ASP A 376 26.73 4.58 2.89
C ASP A 376 25.42 5.31 2.59
N THR A 377 24.51 5.38 3.56
CA THR A 377 23.24 6.08 3.41
C THR A 377 23.26 7.35 4.25
N ASN A 378 22.78 8.45 3.69
CA ASN A 378 22.42 9.63 4.45
C ASN A 378 20.93 9.90 4.25
N GLN A 379 20.20 10.05 5.36
CA GLN A 379 18.79 10.41 5.36
C GLN A 379 18.65 11.90 5.62
N THR A 380 17.96 12.63 4.75
CA THR A 380 17.64 14.04 4.96
C THR A 380 16.21 14.14 5.46
N GLY A 381 16.02 14.77 6.62
CA GLY A 381 14.70 15.17 7.09
C GLY A 381 14.47 16.64 6.80
N THR A 382 13.34 16.98 6.19
CA THR A 382 12.92 18.37 5.96
C THR A 382 11.50 18.56 6.46
N VAL A 383 11.31 19.56 7.31
CA VAL A 383 9.98 19.99 7.76
C VAL A 383 9.30 20.71 6.60
N LEU A 384 8.10 20.26 6.24
CA LEU A 384 7.28 20.95 5.25
C LEU A 384 6.51 22.09 5.92
N GLU A 385 6.79 23.33 5.53
CA GLU A 385 5.98 24.47 5.95
C GLU A 385 4.58 24.38 5.33
N SER A 386 3.56 24.55 6.16
CA SER A 386 2.20 24.74 5.68
C SER A 386 1.91 26.22 5.43
N THR A 387 1.17 26.49 4.36
CA THR A 387 0.45 27.76 4.22
C THR A 387 -0.84 27.68 5.06
N GLY A 388 -0.71 27.58 6.39
CA GLY A 388 -1.84 27.39 7.31
C GLY A 388 -1.44 26.97 8.73
N ALA A 389 -2.43 26.71 9.60
CA ALA A 389 -2.22 26.42 11.02
C ALA A 389 -1.96 24.93 11.36
N GLU A 390 -1.91 24.02 10.37
CA GLU A 390 -1.62 22.59 10.58
C GLU A 390 -0.35 22.17 9.83
N LYS A 391 0.56 21.46 10.52
CA LYS A 391 1.86 21.00 9.98
C LYS A 391 1.70 19.78 9.07
N VAL A 392 2.48 19.72 8.00
CA VAL A 392 2.47 18.62 7.00
C VAL A 392 3.41 17.45 7.38
N GLY A 393 4.17 17.57 8.48
CA GLY A 393 5.12 16.54 8.94
C GLY A 393 6.52 16.67 8.31
N VAL A 394 7.36 15.64 8.51
CA VAL A 394 8.74 15.59 8.01
C VAL A 394 8.82 14.65 6.81
N VAL A 395 9.41 15.12 5.71
CA VAL A 395 9.76 14.26 4.58
C VAL A 395 11.16 13.69 4.81
N LEU A 396 11.29 12.37 4.73
CA LEU A 396 12.56 11.65 4.82
C LEU A 396 13.02 11.18 3.44
N GLU A 397 14.13 11.73 2.97
CA GLU A 397 14.77 11.31 1.71
C GLU A 397 16.06 10.54 2.02
N SER A 398 16.34 9.44 1.31
CA SER A 398 17.58 8.68 1.49
C SER A 398 18.47 8.81 0.26
N ALA A 399 19.70 9.28 0.46
CA ALA A 399 20.75 9.27 -0.55
C ALA A 399 21.75 8.16 -0.21
N VAL A 400 22.04 7.28 -1.18
CA VAL A 400 23.00 6.18 -1.01
C VAL A 400 24.25 6.46 -1.83
N THR A 401 25.42 6.28 -1.23
CA THR A 401 26.73 6.30 -1.89
C THR A 401 27.30 4.89 -1.87
N ILE A 402 27.71 4.41 -3.04
CA ILE A 402 28.40 3.14 -3.21
C ILE A 402 29.88 3.45 -3.37
N SER A 403 30.70 2.99 -2.43
CA SER A 403 32.15 3.15 -2.49
C SER A 403 32.83 1.79 -2.45
N TYR A 404 33.87 1.58 -3.23
CA TYR A 404 34.66 0.36 -3.14
C TYR A 404 36.14 0.60 -3.45
N SER A 405 37.00 -0.24 -2.91
CA SER A 405 38.42 -0.31 -3.22
C SER A 405 38.79 -1.75 -3.50
N MET A 406 39.46 -2.01 -4.61
CA MET A 406 39.95 -3.36 -4.97
C MET A 406 41.43 -3.56 -4.63
N ASP A 407 42.16 -2.48 -4.38
CA ASP A 407 43.60 -2.47 -4.06
C ASP A 407 43.90 -2.10 -2.59
N GLY A 408 42.86 -1.79 -1.81
CA GLY A 408 42.96 -1.32 -0.43
C GLY A 408 43.61 0.06 -0.25
N LYS A 409 43.87 0.79 -1.34
CA LYS A 409 44.61 2.06 -1.35
C LYS A 409 43.81 3.20 -1.96
N LYS A 410 43.09 2.92 -3.03
CA LYS A 410 42.25 3.89 -3.74
C LYS A 410 40.81 3.41 -3.74
N SER A 411 39.89 4.28 -3.35
CA SER A 411 38.47 4.03 -3.48
C SER A 411 37.89 4.75 -4.68
N VAL A 412 36.89 4.12 -5.28
CA VAL A 412 35.97 4.74 -6.22
C VAL A 412 34.65 4.92 -5.48
N SER A 413 34.00 6.07 -5.63
CA SER A 413 32.72 6.38 -4.98
C SER A 413 31.74 6.94 -5.99
N HIS A 414 30.51 6.46 -5.94
CA HIS A 414 29.43 6.86 -6.82
C HIS A 414 28.15 7.08 -6.01
N VAL A 415 27.36 8.07 -6.39
CA VAL A 415 25.99 8.19 -5.90
C VAL A 415 25.18 7.07 -6.55
N PHE A 416 24.38 6.37 -5.76
CA PHE A 416 23.39 5.42 -6.28
C PHE A 416 22.27 6.22 -6.94
N ASP A 417 22.33 6.27 -8.26
CA ASP A 417 21.34 6.93 -9.11
C ASP A 417 20.70 5.93 -10.08
N HIS A 418 19.91 6.45 -11.02
CA HIS A 418 19.19 5.67 -12.02
C HIS A 418 20.08 4.82 -12.96
N THR A 419 21.41 4.99 -12.95
CA THR A 419 22.33 4.16 -13.75
C THR A 419 22.62 2.80 -13.10
N TYR A 420 22.31 2.66 -11.81
CA TYR A 420 22.38 1.41 -11.06
C TYR A 420 21.01 0.73 -11.01
N SER A 421 21.01 -0.58 -10.74
CA SER A 421 19.77 -1.33 -10.48
C SER A 421 19.95 -2.14 -9.20
N PHE A 422 19.01 -2.04 -8.26
CA PHE A 422 18.95 -2.92 -7.10
C PHE A 422 17.66 -3.75 -7.16
N LYS A 423 17.79 -5.08 -7.25
CA LYS A 423 16.64 -5.99 -7.38
C LYS A 423 16.74 -7.10 -6.36
N TYR A 424 15.67 -7.31 -5.58
CA TYR A 424 15.63 -8.26 -4.47
C TYR A 424 16.71 -7.95 -3.44
N ASN A 425 17.89 -8.51 -3.64
CA ASN A 425 19.07 -8.34 -2.83
C ASN A 425 20.33 -8.22 -3.69
N THR A 426 20.22 -7.91 -4.98
CA THR A 426 21.36 -7.82 -5.90
C THR A 426 21.48 -6.40 -6.45
N LEU A 427 22.62 -5.77 -6.19
CA LEU A 427 23.08 -4.54 -6.82
C LEU A 427 23.74 -4.88 -8.16
N ILE A 428 23.33 -4.18 -9.21
CA ILE A 428 23.88 -4.26 -10.56
C ILE A 428 24.50 -2.90 -10.88
N PHE A 429 25.79 -2.91 -11.20
CA PHE A 429 26.56 -1.74 -11.58
C PHE A 429 26.33 -1.38 -13.06
N PRO A 430 26.59 -0.13 -13.48
CA PRO A 430 26.44 0.29 -14.88
C PRO A 430 27.28 -0.53 -15.88
N ASN A 431 28.40 -1.09 -15.43
CA ASN A 431 29.27 -1.95 -16.24
C ASN A 431 28.82 -3.44 -16.29
N GLY A 432 27.70 -3.78 -15.64
CA GLY A 432 27.15 -5.14 -15.58
C GLY A 432 27.66 -6.00 -14.42
N ASP A 433 28.59 -5.51 -13.60
CA ASP A 433 29.00 -6.18 -12.36
C ASP A 433 27.81 -6.33 -11.41
N LYS A 434 27.83 -7.38 -10.58
CA LYS A 434 26.71 -7.73 -9.70
C LYS A 434 27.21 -8.07 -8.30
N ILE A 435 26.53 -7.56 -7.28
CA ILE A 435 26.77 -7.90 -5.88
C ILE A 435 25.45 -8.30 -5.24
N THR A 436 25.40 -9.52 -4.71
CA THR A 436 24.26 -10.06 -3.99
C THR A 436 24.51 -9.96 -2.49
N PHE A 437 23.51 -9.47 -1.75
CA PHE A 437 23.52 -9.28 -0.31
C PHE A 437 22.64 -10.33 0.37
N ASN A 438 23.20 -11.15 1.25
CA ASN A 438 22.45 -12.16 1.99
C ASN A 438 22.43 -11.79 3.47
N ARG A 439 21.26 -11.46 4.00
CA ARG A 439 21.07 -11.19 5.42
C ARG A 439 20.81 -12.50 6.14
N ASP A 440 21.82 -12.98 6.86
CA ASP A 440 21.78 -14.20 7.65
C ASP A 440 22.68 -13.99 8.87
N PHE A 441 22.08 -13.91 10.05
CA PHE A 441 22.84 -13.67 11.27
C PHE A 441 23.59 -14.93 11.65
N ASN A 442 24.91 -14.91 11.47
CA ASN A 442 25.77 -16.04 11.79
C ASN A 442 27.07 -15.54 12.44
N ASN A 443 27.32 -15.98 13.67
CA ASN A 443 28.58 -15.76 14.40
C ASN A 443 29.07 -14.30 14.42
N GLY A 444 28.15 -13.36 14.70
CA GLY A 444 28.46 -11.92 14.78
C GLY A 444 28.47 -11.19 13.44
N THR A 445 28.24 -11.89 12.33
CA THR A 445 28.01 -11.29 11.01
C THR A 445 26.52 -11.21 10.73
N LEU A 446 26.05 -10.10 10.15
CA LEU A 446 24.62 -9.90 9.84
C LEU A 446 24.32 -10.01 8.35
N ILE A 447 25.22 -9.51 7.51
CA ILE A 447 25.03 -9.49 6.06
C ILE A 447 26.31 -9.97 5.40
N ASN A 448 26.16 -10.92 4.49
CA ASN A 448 27.21 -11.40 3.61
C ASN A 448 26.99 -10.82 2.20
N VAL A 449 28.07 -10.51 1.51
CA VAL A 449 28.05 -10.11 0.10
C VAL A 449 28.84 -11.09 -0.75
N SER A 450 28.35 -11.36 -1.95
CA SER A 450 29.08 -12.13 -2.96
C SER A 450 28.76 -11.64 -4.36
N GLY A 451 29.72 -11.74 -5.28
CA GLY A 451 29.51 -11.28 -6.65
C GLY A 451 30.81 -10.85 -7.31
N ASN A 452 30.74 -9.87 -8.19
CA ASN A 452 31.90 -9.30 -8.88
C ASN A 452 31.93 -7.78 -8.75
N ILE A 453 33.14 -7.23 -8.57
CA ILE A 453 33.42 -5.79 -8.67
C ILE A 453 34.66 -5.61 -9.54
N ALA A 454 34.58 -4.70 -10.51
CA ALA A 454 35.62 -4.45 -11.51
C ALA A 454 36.06 -5.75 -12.21
N GLY A 455 35.12 -6.64 -12.52
CA GLY A 455 35.37 -7.93 -13.18
C GLY A 455 36.08 -8.99 -12.34
N LYS A 456 36.31 -8.76 -11.03
CA LYS A 456 36.87 -9.76 -10.10
C LYS A 456 35.79 -10.29 -9.17
N SER A 457 35.78 -11.60 -8.93
CA SER A 457 34.91 -12.22 -7.95
C SER A 457 35.32 -11.88 -6.53
N ILE A 458 34.35 -11.50 -5.72
CA ILE A 458 34.53 -11.11 -4.32
C ILE A 458 33.51 -11.82 -3.43
N THR A 459 33.90 -11.96 -2.18
CA THR A 459 33.01 -12.21 -1.04
C THR A 459 33.30 -11.16 0.03
N GLY A 460 32.39 -10.96 0.97
CA GLY A 460 32.63 -10.08 2.09
C GLY A 460 31.50 -10.17 3.08
N SER A 461 31.66 -9.52 4.22
CA SER A 461 30.61 -9.52 5.23
C SER A 461 30.68 -8.31 6.13
N THR A 462 29.58 -8.05 6.83
CA THR A 462 29.50 -6.97 7.80
C THR A 462 28.70 -7.38 9.03
N PRO A 463 29.16 -7.00 10.24
CA PRO A 463 28.36 -7.11 11.47
C PRO A 463 27.37 -5.95 11.60
N PHE A 464 27.51 -4.90 10.79
CA PHE A 464 26.76 -3.66 10.94
C PHE A 464 25.28 -3.82 10.55
N ASN A 465 24.41 -3.21 11.35
CA ASN A 465 23.00 -3.01 11.04
C ASN A 465 22.68 -1.51 11.11
N PRO A 466 22.17 -0.88 10.05
CA PRO A 466 21.71 0.50 10.15
C PRO A 466 20.54 0.62 11.15
N VAL A 467 20.57 1.67 11.97
CA VAL A 467 19.46 1.99 12.90
C VAL A 467 18.76 3.25 12.39
N PRO A 468 17.46 3.18 12.03
CA PRO A 468 16.69 4.35 11.63
C PRO A 468 16.64 5.42 12.73
N LEU A 469 16.56 6.70 12.36
CA LEU A 469 16.49 7.79 13.34
C LEU A 469 15.30 7.65 14.29
N VAL A 470 14.15 7.19 13.79
CA VAL A 470 12.92 7.03 14.59
C VAL A 470 13.07 6.01 15.74
N ASN A 471 14.05 5.09 15.65
CA ASN A 471 14.36 4.18 16.75
C ASN A 471 15.09 4.89 17.92
N PHE A 472 15.51 6.14 17.72
CA PHE A 472 16.02 7.06 18.73
C PHE A 472 14.94 8.04 19.22
N ALA A 473 13.65 7.76 18.97
CA ALA A 473 12.57 8.60 19.48
C ALA A 473 12.60 8.70 21.02
N GLY A 474 12.42 9.91 21.54
CA GLY A 474 12.49 10.22 22.96
C GLY A 474 13.03 11.62 23.26
N ASN A 475 13.02 11.98 24.54
CA ASN A 475 13.58 13.22 25.07
C ASN A 475 14.96 12.95 25.69
N TYR A 476 15.91 13.84 25.40
CA TYR A 476 17.31 13.74 25.83
C TYR A 476 17.66 14.93 26.71
N HIS A 477 18.25 14.66 27.87
CA HIS A 477 18.45 15.67 28.92
C HIS A 477 19.93 16.05 29.08
N GLN A 478 20.18 17.33 29.34
CA GLN A 478 21.51 17.84 29.68
C GLN A 478 21.96 17.27 31.02
N PHE A 479 23.23 16.86 31.10
CA PHE A 479 23.82 16.38 32.35
C PHE A 479 25.12 17.11 32.70
N GLY A 480 25.36 17.35 33.99
CA GLY A 480 26.67 17.80 34.50
C GLY A 480 27.01 19.28 34.23
N SER A 481 25.99 20.14 34.11
CA SER A 481 26.14 21.60 33.93
C SER A 481 25.19 22.37 34.87
N SER A 482 25.17 23.70 34.78
CA SER A 482 24.23 24.54 35.55
C SER A 482 22.74 24.31 35.22
N ASN A 483 22.43 23.63 34.11
CA ASN A 483 21.06 23.29 33.67
C ASN A 483 20.85 21.78 33.59
N ASP A 484 21.39 21.07 34.59
CA ASP A 484 21.19 19.64 34.76
C ASP A 484 19.69 19.28 34.75
N GLY A 485 19.28 18.33 33.89
CA GLY A 485 17.90 17.88 33.75
C GLY A 485 17.06 18.57 32.67
N ASP A 486 17.53 19.63 32.02
CA ASP A 486 16.81 20.29 30.91
C ASP A 486 16.77 19.39 29.66
N ILE A 487 15.63 19.35 28.95
CA ILE A 487 15.55 18.66 27.64
C ILE A 487 16.30 19.49 26.61
N ILE A 488 17.27 18.88 25.93
CA ILE A 488 18.07 19.54 24.90
C ILE A 488 17.85 18.99 23.50
N LEU A 489 17.34 17.78 23.38
CA LEU A 489 16.99 17.14 22.11
C LEU A 489 15.71 16.35 22.31
N SER A 490 14.79 16.44 21.36
CA SER A 490 13.63 15.56 21.28
C SER A 490 13.55 15.01 19.86
N ILE A 491 13.36 13.71 19.75
CA ILE A 491 13.14 13.01 18.47
C ILE A 491 11.77 12.37 18.55
N SER A 492 10.88 12.62 17.59
CA SER A 492 9.56 11.98 17.55
C SER A 492 9.60 10.65 16.79
N GLU A 493 8.58 9.82 16.99
CA GLU A 493 8.37 8.57 16.21
C GLU A 493 8.17 8.84 14.70
N LYS A 494 7.90 10.08 14.33
CA LYS A 494 7.78 10.54 12.94
C LYS A 494 9.07 11.15 12.39
N GLY A 495 10.14 11.20 13.20
CA GLY A 495 11.44 11.76 12.81
C GLY A 495 11.56 13.27 12.99
N GLU A 496 10.62 13.94 13.66
CA GLU A 496 10.77 15.36 13.99
C GLU A 496 11.91 15.53 14.99
N VAL A 497 12.78 16.51 14.75
CA VAL A 497 13.92 16.79 15.62
C VAL A 497 13.73 18.18 16.21
N LEU A 498 13.71 18.29 17.54
CA LEU A 498 13.74 19.55 18.24
C LEU A 498 15.05 19.66 19.03
N TYR A 499 15.67 20.83 19.05
CA TYR A 499 16.93 21.05 19.75
C TYR A 499 16.96 22.37 20.52
N ALA A 500 17.58 22.37 21.70
CA ALA A 500 17.77 23.58 22.51
C ALA A 500 19.07 24.29 22.12
N PHE A 501 18.96 25.38 21.34
CA PHE A 501 20.13 26.13 20.85
C PHE A 501 20.68 27.17 21.84
N SER A 502 19.95 27.47 22.92
CA SER A 502 20.32 28.48 23.92
C SER A 502 20.00 28.01 25.33
N THR A 503 20.75 28.54 26.31
CA THR A 503 20.53 28.24 27.74
C THR A 503 19.65 29.31 28.42
N PRO A 504 18.63 28.91 29.23
CA PRO A 504 18.07 27.56 29.36
C PRO A 504 16.94 27.27 28.35
N GLY A 505 17.10 26.18 27.58
CA GLY A 505 16.12 25.10 27.48
C GLY A 505 14.92 25.22 26.55
N VAL A 506 14.83 26.18 25.62
CA VAL A 506 13.71 26.19 24.65
C VAL A 506 14.04 25.28 23.47
N LEU A 507 13.28 24.19 23.34
CA LEU A 507 13.33 23.31 22.18
C LEU A 507 12.79 24.04 20.95
N ILE A 508 13.63 24.13 19.92
CA ILE A 508 13.28 24.71 18.62
C ILE A 508 13.32 23.59 17.58
N GLU A 509 12.28 23.53 16.74
CA GLU A 509 12.21 22.57 15.65
C GLU A 509 13.31 22.79 14.62
N VAL A 510 14.06 21.72 14.36
CA VAL A 510 15.10 21.67 13.33
C VAL A 510 14.41 21.52 11.98
N GLN A 511 14.43 22.59 11.20
CA GLN A 511 13.75 22.64 9.89
C GLN A 511 14.35 21.67 8.87
N SER A 512 15.65 21.40 8.95
CA SER A 512 16.31 20.41 8.10
C SER A 512 17.51 19.78 8.81
N TYR A 513 17.67 18.48 8.63
CA TYR A 513 18.79 17.71 9.18
C TYR A 513 19.24 16.61 8.23
N THR A 514 20.46 16.12 8.42
CA THR A 514 20.98 14.90 7.80
C THR A 514 21.32 13.89 8.89
N TYR A 515 20.86 12.66 8.74
CA TYR A 515 21.13 11.55 9.63
C TYR A 515 21.84 10.40 8.90
N ASN A 516 22.96 9.93 9.43
CA ASN A 516 23.66 8.76 8.94
C ASN A 516 23.33 7.55 9.83
N PRO A 517 22.60 6.54 9.35
CA PRO A 517 22.17 5.39 10.15
C PRO A 517 23.28 4.37 10.42
N ALA A 518 24.43 4.47 9.76
CA ALA A 518 25.58 3.59 10.02
C ALA A 518 26.43 4.12 11.19
N MET A 519 26.57 5.45 11.25
CA MET A 519 27.35 6.14 12.28
C MET A 519 26.49 6.68 13.42
N TYR A 520 25.16 6.63 13.27
CA TYR A 520 24.17 7.26 14.15
C TYR A 520 24.42 8.77 14.31
N VAL A 521 24.89 9.42 13.25
CA VAL A 521 25.28 10.82 13.28
C VAL A 521 24.15 11.69 12.73
N LEU A 522 23.60 12.55 13.57
CA LEU A 522 22.60 13.56 13.24
C LEU A 522 23.28 14.93 13.10
N LYS A 523 23.09 15.59 11.96
CA LYS A 523 23.66 16.90 11.64
C LYS A 523 22.57 17.88 11.28
N PHE A 524 22.67 19.11 11.77
CA PHE A 524 21.74 20.19 11.42
C PHE A 524 22.38 21.55 11.73
N ASN A 525 21.73 22.62 11.32
CA ASN A 525 22.15 23.98 11.64
C ASN A 525 21.19 24.64 12.63
N SER A 526 21.68 25.60 13.42
CA SER A 526 20.79 26.48 14.18
C SER A 526 19.92 27.33 13.24
N PRO A 527 18.75 27.80 13.71
CA PRO A 527 17.94 28.76 12.97
C PRO A 527 18.74 30.01 12.55
N SER A 528 18.35 30.61 11.43
CA SER A 528 18.87 31.91 10.96
C SER A 528 18.58 33.01 12.00
N PRO A 529 19.49 34.00 12.22
CA PRO A 529 20.67 34.35 11.44
C PRO A 529 21.99 33.69 11.86
N ASP A 530 22.00 32.92 12.96
CA ASP A 530 23.25 32.42 13.55
C ASP A 530 23.80 31.12 12.92
N SER A 531 23.02 30.43 12.08
CA SER A 531 23.35 29.23 11.29
C SER A 531 24.66 28.49 11.63
N LYS A 532 24.77 28.02 12.88
CA LYS A 532 25.91 27.24 13.37
C LYS A 532 25.65 25.76 13.11
N PRO A 533 26.63 24.99 12.63
CA PRO A 533 26.48 23.55 12.44
C PRO A 533 26.57 22.80 13.77
N TYR A 534 25.69 21.83 13.94
CA TYR A 534 25.66 20.86 15.03
C TYR A 534 25.86 19.46 14.46
N THR A 535 26.65 18.66 15.17
CA THR A 535 26.85 17.23 14.87
C THR A 535 26.68 16.46 16.15
N LEU A 536 25.63 15.65 16.21
CA LEU A 536 25.30 14.79 17.34
C LEU A 536 25.57 13.34 16.92
N MET A 537 26.27 12.59 17.76
CA MET A 537 26.40 11.14 17.63
C MET A 537 25.46 10.48 18.64
N LEU A 538 24.48 9.74 18.14
CA LEU A 538 23.52 8.98 18.94
C LEU A 538 24.15 7.62 19.31
N GLY A 539 24.09 7.25 20.58
CA GLY A 539 24.72 6.07 21.14
C GLY A 539 23.75 4.91 21.30
N THR A 540 24.27 3.68 21.29
CA THR A 540 23.48 2.42 21.25
C THR A 540 23.27 1.75 22.60
N ALA A 541 23.58 2.40 23.72
CA ALA A 541 23.30 1.84 25.04
C ALA A 541 21.79 1.93 25.34
N GLY A 542 21.05 0.88 24.99
CA GLY A 542 19.57 0.81 25.14
C GLY A 542 18.99 1.26 26.49
N PRO A 543 19.69 1.13 27.64
CA PRO A 543 19.22 1.68 28.92
C PRO A 543 19.77 3.07 29.31
N LEU A 544 20.76 3.61 28.59
CA LEU A 544 21.44 4.87 28.94
C LEU A 544 21.32 5.98 27.87
N GLY A 545 20.89 5.63 26.65
CA GLY A 545 20.60 6.52 25.52
C GLY A 545 21.52 7.73 25.43
N LEU A 546 22.82 7.47 25.27
CA LEU A 546 23.84 8.52 25.21
C LEU A 546 23.74 9.24 23.87
N ALA A 547 23.51 10.55 23.83
CA ALA A 547 23.81 11.37 22.66
C ALA A 547 25.03 12.25 23.00
N CYS A 548 26.03 12.32 22.13
CA CYS A 548 27.18 13.21 22.31
C CYS A 548 27.11 14.33 21.28
N SER A 549 27.14 15.59 21.73
CA SER A 549 27.27 16.76 20.84
C SER A 549 28.75 17.10 20.64
N ILE A 550 29.21 17.08 19.39
CA ILE A 550 30.52 17.63 19.00
C ILE A 550 30.26 19.00 18.39
N ILE A 551 30.42 20.05 19.19
CA ILE A 551 30.37 21.44 18.72
C ILE A 551 31.75 21.77 18.12
N GLY A 552 31.78 22.28 16.89
CA GLY A 552 32.99 22.50 16.08
C GLY A 552 34.06 23.48 16.60
N SER A 553 34.15 23.75 17.91
CA SER A 553 35.30 24.42 18.55
C SER A 553 35.40 24.27 20.08
N GLY A 554 34.64 23.37 20.72
CA GLY A 554 34.58 23.25 22.19
C GLY A 554 34.51 21.81 22.71
N ALA A 555 34.82 21.63 24.00
CA ALA A 555 34.82 20.34 24.69
C ALA A 555 33.47 19.59 24.55
N PRO A 556 33.47 18.25 24.45
CA PRO A 556 32.26 17.46 24.27
C PRO A 556 31.27 17.70 25.42
N THR A 557 30.00 17.92 25.08
CA THR A 557 28.91 17.99 26.07
C THR A 557 28.17 16.65 26.05
N TYR A 558 28.17 15.94 27.18
CA TYR A 558 27.53 14.63 27.33
C TYR A 558 26.03 14.79 27.58
N VAL A 559 25.21 13.95 26.95
CA VAL A 559 23.74 13.95 27.06
C VAL A 559 23.29 12.53 27.36
N PHE A 560 22.42 12.35 28.37
CA PHE A 560 21.91 11.04 28.79
C PHE A 560 20.39 10.96 28.55
N SER A 561 19.90 9.73 28.34
CA SER A 561 18.48 9.38 28.36
C SER A 561 18.11 8.82 29.74
N CYS A 562 16.88 9.09 30.20
CA CYS A 562 16.26 8.32 31.28
C CYS A 562 14.81 8.00 30.89
N ASN A 563 14.42 6.73 30.96
CA ASN A 563 13.02 6.35 31.11
C ASN A 563 12.60 6.65 32.55
N GLU A 564 11.39 7.18 32.72
CA GLU A 564 10.71 7.28 34.01
C GLU A 564 10.45 5.87 34.58
N SER A 565 11.39 5.30 35.33
CA SER A 565 11.16 4.27 36.37
C SER A 565 12.48 3.71 36.89
N THR A 566 13.10 4.40 37.86
CA THR A 566 13.73 3.81 39.06
C THR A 566 14.27 4.93 39.96
N GLN A 567 13.37 5.64 40.63
CA GLN A 567 13.70 6.17 41.94
C GLN A 567 13.69 5.01 42.94
N SER A 568 14.85 4.45 43.29
CA SER A 568 15.18 4.03 44.65
C SER A 568 16.58 3.42 44.75
N VAL A 569 17.43 4.13 45.51
CA VAL A 569 18.70 3.76 46.17
C VAL A 569 19.96 3.71 45.31
#